data_AF-A0A968FT00-F1
#
_entry.id   AF-A0A968FT00-F1
#
_cell.length_a   1.000
_cell.length_b   1.000
_cell.length_c   1.000
_cell.angle_alpha   90.00
_cell.angle_beta   90.00
_cell.angle_gamma   90.00
#
_symmetry.space_group_name_H-M   'P 1'
#
loop_
_entity.id
_entity.type
_entity.pdbx_description
1 polymer ?
#
loop_
_entity_poly.entity_id
_entity_poly.type
_entity_poly.pdbx_seq_one_letter_code
_entity_poly.pdbx_strand_id
1 'polypeptide(L)'
;MARKPATVEQVRDAQEHFKGGVNFHNEKKYKEAIESFKKCARINPFDEGHLDELAKKMKAMSVKLVQESIGYMGCGAVHLKGLVDELSEDEKDLVPVDSSLMDAFKDWD
;
A
#
# COMPACT_ATOMS: atom_id res chain seq x y z
N MET A 1 8.11 -5.92 -20.92
CA MET A 1 7.51 -7.23 -20.60
C MET A 1 6.18 -6.95 -19.91
N ALA A 2 5.09 -7.64 -20.25
CA ALA A 2 3.83 -7.46 -19.55
C ALA A 2 3.98 -7.94 -18.09
N ARG A 3 3.47 -7.15 -17.14
CA ARG A 3 3.43 -7.49 -15.72
C ARG A 3 2.62 -8.79 -15.55
N LYS A 4 3.13 -9.72 -14.74
CA LYS A 4 2.40 -10.95 -14.40
C LYS A 4 1.29 -10.61 -13.39
N PRO A 5 0.13 -11.30 -13.44
CA PRO A 5 -0.92 -11.12 -12.44
C PRO A 5 -0.36 -11.39 -11.04
N ALA A 6 -0.96 -10.75 -10.04
CA ALA A 6 -0.60 -10.96 -8.65
C ALA A 6 -0.85 -12.41 -8.20
N THR A 7 -0.02 -12.91 -7.28
CA THR A 7 -0.22 -14.19 -6.60
C THR A 7 -0.77 -13.98 -5.19
N VAL A 8 -1.37 -15.03 -4.62
CA VAL A 8 -1.81 -15.06 -3.21
C VAL A 8 -0.67 -14.68 -2.25
N GLU A 9 0.55 -15.16 -2.51
CA GLU A 9 1.72 -14.83 -1.68
C GLU A 9 2.11 -13.35 -1.78
N GLN A 10 2.05 -12.77 -2.98
CA GLN A 10 2.28 -11.33 -3.17
C GLN A 10 1.24 -10.48 -2.44
N VAL A 11 -0.04 -10.87 -2.50
CA VAL A 11 -1.10 -10.17 -1.75
C VAL A 11 -0.88 -10.29 -0.25
N ARG A 12 -0.50 -11.47 0.25
CA ARG A 12 -0.21 -11.69 1.68
C ARG A 12 0.95 -10.83 2.18
N ASP A 13 2.05 -10.80 1.44
CA ASP A 13 3.22 -9.95 1.76
C ASP A 13 2.83 -8.46 1.75
N ALA A 14 1.98 -8.06 0.80
CA ALA A 14 1.51 -6.69 0.68
C ALA A 14 0.60 -6.28 1.83
N GLN A 15 -0.28 -7.17 2.28
CA GLN A 15 -1.11 -6.99 3.48
C GLN A 15 -0.24 -6.86 4.73
N GLU A 16 0.81 -7.68 4.88
CA GLU A 16 1.71 -7.62 6.04
C GLU A 16 2.43 -6.28 6.12
N HIS A 17 3.03 -5.83 5.02
CA HIS A 17 3.68 -4.53 4.95
C HIS A 17 2.70 -3.38 5.17
N PHE A 18 1.50 -3.44 4.59
CA PHE A 18 0.48 -2.41 4.80
C PHE A 18 0.06 -2.31 6.27
N LYS A 19 -0.25 -3.46 6.90
CA LYS A 19 -0.63 -3.54 8.32
C LYS A 19 0.48 -3.04 9.23
N GLY A 20 1.73 -3.40 8.94
CA GLY A 20 2.90 -2.85 9.63
C GLY A 20 2.98 -1.32 9.51
N GLY A 21 2.70 -0.78 8.32
CA GLY A 21 2.64 0.66 8.09
C GLY A 21 1.56 1.37 8.91
N VAL A 22 0.35 0.80 8.96
CA VAL A 22 -0.75 1.32 9.80
C VAL A 22 -0.39 1.30 11.28
N ASN A 23 0.20 0.21 11.77
CA ASN A 23 0.64 0.12 13.16
C ASN A 23 1.67 1.19 13.50
N PHE A 24 2.72 1.35 12.68
CA PHE A 24 3.72 2.40 12.87
C PHE A 24 3.11 3.81 12.79
N HIS A 25 2.14 4.03 11.90
CA HIS A 25 1.44 5.32 11.81
C HIS A 25 0.69 5.64 13.11
N ASN A 26 -0.04 4.66 13.65
CA ASN A 26 -0.77 4.79 14.91
C ASN A 26 0.17 5.03 16.10
N GLU A 27 1.36 4.45 16.08
CA GLU A 27 2.45 4.72 17.04
C GLU A 27 3.18 6.06 16.79
N LYS A 28 2.76 6.86 15.79
CA LYS A 28 3.42 8.10 15.35
C LYS A 28 4.85 7.91 14.83
N LYS A 29 5.23 6.67 14.53
CA LYS A 29 6.49 6.26 13.90
C LYS A 29 6.38 6.42 12.38
N TYR A 30 6.19 7.66 11.94
CA TYR A 30 5.83 7.96 10.56
C TYR A 30 6.90 7.54 9.54
N LYS A 31 8.20 7.54 9.91
CA LYS A 31 9.27 7.08 9.01
C LYS A 31 9.16 5.59 8.74
N GLU A 32 9.02 4.78 9.78
CA GLU A 32 8.79 3.34 9.63
C GLU A 32 7.48 3.04 8.90
N ALA A 33 6.43 3.85 9.12
CA ALA A 33 5.17 3.72 8.40
C ALA A 33 5.34 3.93 6.88
N ILE A 34 6.01 5.02 6.48
CA ILE A 34 6.29 5.35 5.08
C ILE A 34 7.06 4.21 4.40
N GLU A 35 8.10 3.68 5.04
CA GLU A 35 8.90 2.60 4.46
C GLU A 35 8.08 1.31 4.28
N SER A 36 7.23 0.96 5.26
CA SER A 36 6.32 -0.18 5.16
C SER A 36 5.30 0.00 4.02
N PHE A 37 4.70 1.17 3.87
CA PHE A 37 3.78 1.46 2.78
C PHE A 37 4.46 1.42 1.39
N LYS A 38 5.71 1.93 1.28
CA LYS A 38 6.49 1.80 0.05
C LYS A 38 6.80 0.34 -0.30
N LYS A 39 7.12 -0.50 0.70
CA LYS A 39 7.33 -1.94 0.45
C LYS A 39 6.07 -2.61 -0.07
N CYS A 40 4.92 -2.31 0.53
CA CYS A 40 3.61 -2.76 0.03
C CYS A 40 3.42 -2.40 -1.46
N ALA A 41 3.63 -1.12 -1.83
CA ALA A 41 3.50 -0.66 -3.22
C ALA A 41 4.51 -1.29 -4.20
N ARG A 42 5.63 -1.84 -3.70
CA ARG A 42 6.73 -2.40 -4.49
C ARG A 42 6.65 -3.90 -4.78
N ILE A 43 5.72 -4.64 -4.17
CA ILE A 43 5.66 -6.11 -4.31
C ILE A 43 5.32 -6.54 -5.73
N ASN A 44 4.46 -5.80 -6.41
CA ASN A 44 4.20 -5.94 -7.82
C ASN A 44 3.75 -4.57 -8.36
N PRO A 45 4.69 -3.65 -8.64
CA PRO A 45 4.37 -2.27 -8.97
C PRO A 45 3.74 -2.18 -10.37
N PHE A 46 2.73 -1.33 -10.53
CA PHE A 46 2.17 -1.02 -11.84
C PHE A 46 3.14 -0.19 -12.70
N ASP A 47 3.92 0.66 -12.04
CA ASP A 47 4.94 1.54 -12.63
C ASP A 47 6.14 1.63 -11.68
N GLU A 48 7.38 1.47 -12.18
CA GLU A 48 8.57 1.45 -11.32
C GLU A 48 8.99 2.85 -10.80
N GLY A 49 8.44 3.94 -11.37
CA GLY A 49 8.84 5.32 -11.08
C GLY A 49 7.85 6.13 -10.23
N HIS A 50 6.59 5.70 -10.11
CA HIS A 50 5.53 6.49 -9.48
C HIS A 50 5.82 6.87 -8.01
N LEU A 51 6.55 6.03 -7.25
CA LEU A 51 6.95 6.34 -5.87
C LEU A 51 7.94 7.51 -5.80
N ASP A 52 8.86 7.61 -6.76
CA ASP A 52 9.81 8.73 -6.83
C ASP A 52 9.09 10.02 -7.23
N GLU A 53 8.12 9.94 -8.13
CA GLU A 53 7.27 11.07 -8.48
C GLU A 53 6.41 11.54 -7.30
N LEU A 54 5.81 10.60 -6.55
CA LEU A 54 5.07 10.91 -5.32
C LEU A 54 5.97 11.59 -4.29
N ALA A 55 7.18 11.08 -4.07
CA ALA A 55 8.16 11.68 -3.18
C ALA A 55 8.51 13.12 -3.58
N LYS A 56 8.76 13.36 -4.88
CA LYS A 56 9.04 14.70 -5.43
C LYS A 56 7.86 15.65 -5.21
N LYS A 57 6.63 15.21 -5.48
CA LYS A 57 5.41 15.99 -5.26
C LYS A 57 5.24 16.37 -3.79
N MET A 58 5.38 15.42 -2.88
CA MET A 58 5.29 15.65 -1.43
C MET A 58 6.35 16.64 -0.94
N LYS A 59 7.60 16.51 -1.41
CA LYS A 59 8.68 17.44 -1.12
C LYS A 59 8.38 18.85 -1.64
N ALA A 60 7.88 18.97 -2.87
CA ALA A 60 7.50 20.26 -3.45
C ALA A 60 6.37 20.95 -2.67
N MET A 61 5.42 20.17 -2.14
CA MET A 61 4.33 20.65 -1.29
C MET A 61 4.77 20.98 0.15
N SER A 62 6.00 20.67 0.55
CA SER A 62 6.50 20.86 1.93
C SER A 62 5.58 20.26 3.00
N VAL A 63 5.04 19.07 2.72
CA VAL A 63 4.11 18.40 3.65
C VAL A 63 4.80 17.98 4.94
N LYS A 64 4.03 17.91 6.04
CA LYS A 64 4.53 17.35 7.29
C LYS A 64 4.71 15.84 7.15
N LEU A 65 5.60 15.26 7.97
CA LEU A 65 5.87 13.82 7.96
C LEU A 65 4.62 12.94 8.16
N VAL A 66 3.66 13.39 8.97
CA VAL A 66 2.37 12.71 9.14
C VAL A 66 1.54 12.69 7.84
N GLN A 67 1.55 13.78 7.08
CA GLN A 67 0.84 13.89 5.79
C GLN A 67 1.55 13.08 4.71
N GLU A 68 2.89 13.07 4.73
CA GLU A 68 3.69 12.18 3.88
C GLU A 68 3.31 10.71 4.13
N SER A 69 3.23 10.31 5.40
CA SER A 69 2.80 8.97 5.80
C SER A 69 1.39 8.62 5.33
N ILE A 70 0.42 9.55 5.45
CA ILE A 70 -0.95 9.35 4.95
C ILE A 70 -0.97 9.19 3.42
N GLY A 71 -0.19 9.98 2.69
CA GLY A 71 -0.17 9.85 1.23
C GLY A 71 0.47 8.54 0.76
N TYR A 72 1.52 8.05 1.44
CA TYR A 72 2.05 6.72 1.17
C TYR A 72 1.10 5.60 1.62
N MET A 73 0.35 5.78 2.70
CA MET A 73 -0.72 4.86 3.11
C MET A 73 -1.75 4.73 1.98
N GLY A 74 -2.23 5.85 1.43
CA GLY A 74 -3.13 5.84 0.28
C GLY A 74 -2.55 5.14 -0.96
N CYS A 75 -1.29 5.44 -1.30
CA CYS A 75 -0.59 4.77 -2.40
C CYS A 75 -0.48 3.25 -2.17
N GLY A 76 -0.06 2.82 -0.98
CA GLY A 76 -0.02 1.41 -0.61
C GLY A 76 -1.39 0.74 -0.68
N ALA A 77 -2.45 1.44 -0.29
CA ALA A 77 -3.82 0.93 -0.35
C ALA A 77 -4.27 0.70 -1.80
N VAL A 78 -4.06 1.67 -2.70
CA VAL A 78 -4.39 1.50 -4.13
C VAL A 78 -3.64 0.33 -4.74
N HIS A 79 -2.35 0.18 -4.41
CA HIS A 79 -1.55 -0.96 -4.88
C HIS A 79 -2.09 -2.28 -4.37
N LEU A 80 -2.33 -2.38 -3.07
CA LEU A 80 -2.85 -3.59 -2.46
C LEU A 80 -4.23 -3.97 -3.01
N LYS A 81 -5.13 -2.99 -3.17
CA LYS A 81 -6.44 -3.21 -3.80
C LYS A 81 -6.28 -3.79 -5.20
N GLY A 82 -5.41 -3.21 -6.03
CA GLY A 82 -5.18 -3.72 -7.37
C GLY A 82 -4.58 -5.13 -7.38
N LEU A 83 -3.71 -5.50 -6.43
CA LEU A 83 -3.26 -6.89 -6.30
C LEU A 83 -4.41 -7.84 -5.94
N VAL A 84 -5.27 -7.44 -5.02
CA VAL A 84 -6.45 -8.22 -4.61
C VAL A 84 -7.43 -8.37 -5.77
N ASP A 85 -7.65 -7.31 -6.56
CA ASP A 85 -8.52 -7.33 -7.75
C ASP A 85 -8.02 -8.29 -8.85
N GLU A 86 -6.72 -8.60 -8.89
CA GLU A 86 -6.13 -9.58 -9.82
C GLU A 86 -6.34 -11.05 -9.40
N LEU A 87 -6.74 -11.31 -8.15
CA LEU A 87 -7.02 -12.66 -7.65
C LEU A 87 -8.42 -13.16 -8.02
N SER A 88 -8.54 -14.46 -8.24
CA SER A 88 -9.85 -15.15 -8.30
C SER A 88 -10.59 -15.13 -6.96
N GLU A 89 -11.89 -15.44 -6.97
CA GLU A 89 -12.71 -15.46 -5.74
C GLU A 89 -12.19 -16.49 -4.72
N ASP A 90 -11.80 -17.69 -5.18
CA ASP A 90 -11.18 -18.71 -4.32
C ASP A 90 -9.84 -18.26 -3.73
N GLU A 91 -9.03 -17.53 -4.50
CA GLU A 91 -7.76 -17.00 -4.02
C GLU A 91 -7.94 -15.87 -2.99
N LYS A 92 -8.96 -15.03 -3.15
CA LYS A 92 -9.30 -13.95 -2.20
C LYS A 92 -9.67 -14.51 -0.82
N ASP A 93 -10.31 -15.67 -0.76
CA ASP A 93 -10.65 -16.35 0.50
C ASP A 93 -9.39 -16.75 1.31
N LEU A 94 -8.27 -16.99 0.63
CA LEU A 94 -6.98 -17.35 1.26
C LEU A 94 -6.20 -16.16 1.84
N VAL A 95 -6.62 -14.94 1.53
CA VAL A 95 -6.01 -13.67 1.97
C VAL A 95 -7.10 -12.70 2.46
N PRO A 96 -7.80 -13.04 3.54
CA PRO A 96 -8.88 -12.20 4.05
C PRO A 96 -8.35 -10.81 4.36
N VAL A 97 -8.96 -9.82 3.73
CA VAL A 97 -8.69 -8.42 4.04
C VAL A 97 -9.32 -8.14 5.40
N ASP A 98 -8.56 -7.63 6.37
CA ASP A 98 -9.12 -7.29 7.69
C ASP A 98 -9.98 -6.02 7.62
N SER A 99 -10.95 -5.89 8.54
CA SER A 99 -11.81 -4.70 8.67
C SER A 99 -11.03 -3.39 8.60
N SER A 100 -9.86 -3.35 9.26
CA SER A 100 -8.98 -2.18 9.28
C SER A 100 -8.41 -1.80 7.90
N LEU A 101 -8.22 -2.78 7.00
CA LEU A 101 -7.86 -2.53 5.60
C LEU A 101 -9.08 -2.13 4.78
N MET A 102 -10.23 -2.75 5.02
CA MET A 102 -11.46 -2.42 4.30
C MET A 102 -11.87 -0.96 4.51
N ASP A 103 -11.72 -0.44 5.73
CA ASP A 103 -11.97 0.98 5.98
C ASP A 103 -10.99 1.87 5.21
N ALA A 104 -9.70 1.51 5.17
CA ALA A 104 -8.71 2.23 4.36
C ALA A 104 -9.04 2.24 2.85
N PHE A 105 -9.71 1.21 2.34
CA PHE A 105 -10.17 1.14 0.94
C PHE A 105 -11.46 1.91 0.68
N LYS A 106 -12.35 2.04 1.67
CA LYS A 106 -13.65 2.73 1.51
C LYS A 106 -13.52 4.25 1.46
N ASP A 107 -12.55 4.82 2.15
CA ASP A 107 -12.33 6.28 2.18
C ASP A 107 -11.78 6.85 0.85
N TRP A 108 -11.50 6.00 -0.14
CA TRP A 108 -10.80 6.36 -1.38
C TRP A 108 -11.60 6.09 -2.68
N ASP A 109 -12.88 5.73 -2.57
CA ASP A 109 -13.83 5.59 -3.70
C ASP A 109 -14.56 6.91 -4.03
#